data_AF-A0A7X0C246-F1
#
_entry.id   AF-A0A7X0C246-F1
#
_cell.length_a   1.000
_cell.length_b   1.000
_cell.length_c   1.000
_cell.angle_alpha   90.00
_cell.angle_beta   90.00
_cell.angle_gamma   90.00
#
_symmetry.space_group_name_H-M   'P 1'
#
loop_
_entity.id
_entity.type
_entity.pdbx_description
1 polymer ?
#
loop_
_entity_poly.entity_id
_entity_poly.type
_entity_poly.pdbx_seq_one_letter_code
_entity_poly.pdbx_strand_id
1 'polypeptide(L)' 'MGHDDLDSRVHDRVALDEIALYAEVLTAVAISERRLTLDELDDALGLRTSASH' A
#
# COMPACT_ATOMS: atom_id res chain seq x y z
N MET A 1 -0.18 25.51 -20.03
CA MET A 1 -0.36 24.07 -20.27
C MET A 1 0.82 23.39 -19.59
N GLY A 2 0.62 22.71 -18.45
CA GLY A 2 1.73 22.19 -17.65
C GLY A 2 1.33 21.74 -16.24
N HIS A 3 0.16 22.14 -15.75
CA HIS A 3 -0.40 21.61 -14.51
C HIS A 3 -1.00 20.21 -14.72
N ASP A 4 -1.76 19.98 -15.81
CA ASP A 4 -2.40 18.68 -16.09
C ASP A 4 -1.42 17.49 -16.22
N ASP A 5 -0.26 17.68 -16.85
CA ASP A 5 0.76 16.62 -16.98
C ASP A 5 1.45 16.31 -15.64
N LEU A 6 1.63 17.34 -14.80
CA LEU A 6 2.19 17.15 -13.46
C LEU A 6 1.19 16.41 -12.55
N ASP A 7 -0.09 16.81 -12.56
CA ASP A 7 -1.14 16.14 -11.81
C ASP A 7 -1.28 14.67 -12.25
N SER A 8 -1.23 14.39 -13.56
CA SER A 8 -1.28 13.02 -14.09
C SER A 8 -0.11 12.17 -13.60
N ARG A 9 1.14 12.68 -13.64
CA ARG A 9 2.32 11.94 -13.14
C ARG A 9 2.29 11.71 -11.63
N VAL A 10 1.76 12.67 -10.87
CA VAL A 10 1.55 12.50 -9.43
C VAL A 10 0.51 11.42 -9.19
N HIS A 11 -0.62 11.44 -9.91
CA HIS A 11 -1.64 10.39 -9.85
C HIS A 11 -1.09 9.02 -10.24
N ASP A 12 -0.28 8.92 -11.29
CA ASP A 12 0.35 7.66 -11.69
C ASP A 12 1.26 7.12 -10.58
N ARG A 13 2.04 8.00 -9.94
CA ARG A 13 2.90 7.59 -8.82
C ARG A 13 2.08 7.12 -7.63
N VAL A 14 1.03 7.84 -7.25
CA VAL A 14 0.12 7.44 -6.16
C VAL A 14 -0.55 6.10 -6.48
N ALA A 15 -1.04 5.92 -7.72
CA ALA A 15 -1.67 4.67 -8.14
C ALA A 15 -0.68 3.50 -8.12
N LEU A 16 0.57 3.71 -8.54
CA LEU A 16 1.61 2.68 -8.47
C LEU A 16 1.97 2.32 -7.03
N ASP A 17 2.04 3.31 -6.13
CA ASP A 17 2.28 3.08 -4.72
C ASP A 17 1.11 2.29 -4.08
N GLU A 18 -0.14 2.59 -4.47
CA GLU A 18 -1.31 1.82 -4.05
C GLU A 18 -1.30 0.38 -4.59
N ILE A 19 -0.91 0.16 -5.86
CA ILE A 19 -0.76 -1.18 -6.43
C ILE A 19 0.30 -1.98 -5.67
N ALA A 20 1.44 -1.37 -5.38
CA ALA A 20 2.51 -2.01 -4.60
C ALA A 20 2.01 -2.39 -3.20
N LEU A 21 1.30 -1.49 -2.53
CA LEU A 21 0.70 -1.74 -1.22
C LEU A 21 -0.29 -2.92 -1.26
N TYR A 22 -1.20 -2.95 -2.23
CA TYR A 22 -2.14 -4.06 -2.37
C TYR A 22 -1.45 -5.38 -2.73
N ALA A 23 -0.36 -5.35 -3.50
CA ALA A 23 0.42 -6.54 -3.81
C ALA A 23 1.07 -7.14 -2.55
N GLU A 24 1.55 -6.31 -1.62
CA GLU A 24 2.06 -6.77 -0.32
C GLU A 24 0.96 -7.44 0.52
N VAL A 25 -0.24 -6.84 0.58
CA VAL A 25 -1.38 -7.44 1.28
C VAL A 25 -1.77 -8.79 0.68
N LEU A 26 -1.84 -8.89 -0.65
CA LEU A 26 -2.15 -10.15 -1.34
C LEU A 26 -1.07 -11.21 -1.11
N THR A 27 0.19 -10.81 -1.06
CA THR A 27 1.32 -11.69 -0.74
C THR A 27 1.19 -12.24 0.68
N ALA A 28 0.86 -11.39 1.67
CA ALA A 28 0.63 -11.81 3.04
C ALA A 28 -0.53 -12.82 3.16
N VAL A 29 -1.63 -12.60 2.42
CA VAL A 29 -2.75 -13.57 2.34
C VAL A 29 -2.29 -14.91 1.74
N ALA A 30 -1.52 -14.86 0.64
CA ALA A 30 -1.04 -16.05 -0.03
C ALA A 30 -0.10 -16.88 0.87
N ILE A 31 0.81 -16.23 1.60
CA ILE A 31 1.72 -16.88 2.56
C ILE A 31 0.96 -17.47 3.74
N SER A 32 -0.07 -16.78 4.22
CA SER A 32 -0.82 -17.23 5.40
C SER A 32 -1.74 -18.42 5.10
N GLU A 33 -2.10 -18.65 3.83
CA GLU A 33 -3.07 -19.66 3.38
C GLU A 33 -4.46 -19.55 4.07
N ARG A 34 -4.74 -18.39 4.67
CA ARG A 34 -6.00 -18.06 5.37
C ARG A 34 -6.24 -16.56 5.32
N ARG A 35 -7.40 -16.16 5.82
CA ARG A 35 -7.69 -14.74 6.09
C ARG A 35 -6.68 -14.18 7.11
N LEU A 36 -6.19 -12.96 6.85
CA LEU A 36 -5.38 -12.20 7.80
C LEU A 36 -6.21 -11.74 8.99
N THR A 37 -5.60 -11.74 10.16
CA THR A 37 -6.08 -10.98 11.31
C THR A 37 -5.90 -9.48 11.04
N LEU A 38 -6.61 -8.63 11.80
CA LEU A 38 -6.41 -7.17 11.71
C LEU A 38 -4.96 -6.78 11.98
N ASP A 39 -4.37 -7.44 12.96
CA ASP A 39 -2.98 -7.30 13.35
C ASP A 39 -1.98 -7.56 12.21
N GLU A 40 -2.19 -8.64 11.45
CA GLU A 40 -1.35 -8.98 10.30
C GLU A 40 -1.63 -8.09 9.08
N LEU A 41 -2.86 -7.59 8.96
CA LEU A 41 -3.20 -6.60 7.95
C LEU A 41 -2.50 -5.27 8.24
N ASP A 42 -2.49 -4.83 9.50
CA ASP A 42 -1.78 -3.61 9.92
C ASP A 42 -0.27 -3.73 9.69
N ASP A 43 0.32 -4.91 9.89
CA ASP A 43 1.72 -5.19 9.51
C ASP A 43 1.94 -5.06 8.00
N ALA A 44 1.11 -5.72 7.19
CA ALA A 44 1.22 -5.71 5.73
C ALA A 44 1.02 -4.30 5.14
N LEU A 45 0.22 -3.47 5.81
CA LEU A 45 0.01 -2.06 5.47
C LEU A 45 1.10 -1.13 6.03
N GLY A 46 2.07 -1.65 6.80
CA GLY A 46 3.13 -0.87 7.43
C GLY A 46 2.68 0.04 8.57
N LEU A 47 1.47 -0.16 9.11
CA LEU A 47 0.86 0.68 10.14
C LEU A 47 1.50 0.49 11.53
N ARG A 48 2.26 -0.60 11.72
CA ARG A 48 2.93 -0.91 13.00
C ARG A 48 4.24 -0.13 13.25
N THR A 49 4.61 0.79 12.36
CA THR A 49 5.73 1.72 12.56
C THR A 49 5.28 3.18 12.42
N SER A 50 4.60 3.69 13.45
CA SER A 50 4.45 5.13 13.71
C SER A 50 4.05 5.38 15.18
N ALA A 51 4.79 4.78 16.12
CA ALA A 51 4.94 5.32 17.46
C ALA A 51 6.31 6.01 17.60
N SER A 52 6.72 6.74 16.56
CA SER A 52 7.87 7.65 16.61
C SER A 52 7.46 8.97 15.97
N HIS A 53 7.17 9.92 16.86
CA HIS A 53 7.16 11.39 16.76
C HIS A 53 7.34 12.05 15.38
#